data_AF-X1C0A5-F1
#
_entry.id   AF-X1C0A5-F1
#
_cell.length_a   1.000
_cell.length_b   1.000
_cell.length_c   1.000
_cell.angle_alpha   90.00
_cell.angle_beta   90.00
_cell.angle_gamma   90.00
#
_symmetry.space_group_name_H-M   'P 1'
#
loop_
_entity.id
_entity.type
_entity.pdbx_description
1 polymer ?
#
loop_
_entity_poly.entity_id
_entity_poly.type
_entity_poly.pdbx_seq_one_letter_code
_entity_poly.pdbx_strand_id
1 'polypeptide(L)'
;MSRKSEYLEKIEFEFELIETELDIIDTLKKIEVNKELDNIQIRAAAGSLHSIYNGIEKILIFKYQELDIVIPNDEKWHTNLLIEGKNRNMISEELEIELREIMGFASFSPRSYR
;
A
#
# COMPACT_ATOMS: atom_id res chain seq x y z
N MET A 1 -22.26 15.83 -8.24
CA MET A 1 -21.34 15.46 -7.14
C MET A 1 -20.29 16.54 -6.98
N SER A 2 -19.89 16.87 -5.74
CA SER A 2 -18.73 17.74 -5.48
C SER A 2 -17.45 16.95 -5.73
N ARG A 3 -16.37 17.61 -6.20
CA ARG A 3 -15.03 17.01 -6.37
C ARG A 3 -14.54 16.28 -5.12
N LYS A 4 -14.88 16.81 -3.93
CA LYS A 4 -14.58 16.19 -2.64
C LYS A 4 -15.31 14.84 -2.43
N SER A 5 -16.55 14.73 -2.91
CA SER A 5 -17.36 13.49 -2.84
C SER A 5 -16.75 12.38 -3.69
N GLU A 6 -16.23 12.73 -4.86
CA GLU A 6 -15.63 11.76 -5.78
C GLU A 6 -14.34 11.15 -5.21
N TYR A 7 -13.45 11.96 -4.62
CA TYR A 7 -12.23 11.43 -3.99
C TYR A 7 -12.52 10.63 -2.73
N LEU A 8 -13.57 10.99 -1.98
CA LEU A 8 -13.99 10.23 -0.81
C LEU A 8 -14.43 8.82 -1.22
N GLU A 9 -15.28 8.68 -2.23
CA GLU A 9 -15.72 7.38 -2.75
C GLU A 9 -14.54 6.52 -3.23
N LYS A 10 -13.56 7.13 -3.91
CA LYS A 10 -12.34 6.42 -4.34
C LYS A 10 -11.50 5.95 -3.16
N ILE A 11 -11.38 6.77 -2.12
CA ILE A 11 -10.62 6.42 -0.90
C ILE A 11 -11.33 5.29 -0.14
N GLU A 12 -12.65 5.39 0.04
CA GLU A 12 -13.47 4.36 0.68
C GLU A 12 -13.32 3.01 -0.06
N PHE A 13 -13.37 3.04 -1.40
CA PHE A 13 -13.15 1.85 -2.21
C PHE A 13 -11.76 1.22 -2.00
N GLU A 14 -10.69 2.02 -1.94
CA GLU A 14 -9.35 1.46 -1.67
C GLU A 14 -9.25 0.90 -0.24
N PHE A 15 -9.95 1.47 0.75
CA PHE A 15 -10.04 0.87 2.08
C PHE A 15 -10.74 -0.50 2.05
N GLU A 16 -11.86 -0.65 1.34
CA GLU A 16 -12.55 -1.94 1.19
C GLU A 16 -11.65 -3.02 0.56
N LEU A 17 -10.85 -2.62 -0.44
CA LEU A 17 -9.87 -3.52 -1.06
C LEU A 17 -8.77 -3.92 -0.07
N ILE A 18 -8.24 -2.96 0.70
CA ILE A 18 -7.22 -3.24 1.72
C ILE A 18 -7.77 -4.19 2.79
N GLU A 19 -9.00 -3.98 3.25
CA GLU A 19 -9.65 -4.86 4.23
C GLU A 19 -9.78 -6.29 3.70
N THR A 20 -10.18 -6.45 2.44
CA THR A 20 -10.26 -7.77 1.78
C THR A 20 -8.91 -8.48 1.74
N GLU A 21 -7.82 -7.76 1.45
CA GLU A 21 -6.48 -8.32 1.40
C GLU A 21 -5.92 -8.65 2.80
N LEU A 22 -6.28 -7.85 3.82
CA LEU A 22 -5.96 -8.14 5.21
C LEU A 22 -6.64 -9.43 5.69
N ASP A 23 -7.90 -9.68 5.30
CA ASP A 23 -8.60 -10.93 5.61
C ASP A 23 -7.91 -12.17 5.00
N ILE A 24 -7.35 -12.02 3.80
CA ILE A 24 -6.54 -13.07 3.16
C ILE A 24 -5.28 -13.34 3.99
N ILE A 25 -4.55 -12.28 4.36
CA ILE A 25 -3.34 -12.39 5.20
C ILE A 25 -3.65 -13.05 6.54
N ASP A 26 -4.73 -12.66 7.20
CA ASP A 26 -5.13 -13.24 8.49
C ASP A 26 -5.54 -14.71 8.36
N THR A 27 -6.16 -15.08 7.24
CA THR A 27 -6.43 -16.48 6.92
C THR A 27 -5.14 -17.27 6.74
N LEU A 28 -4.15 -16.72 6.03
CA LEU A 28 -2.86 -17.36 5.81
C LEU A 28 -2.05 -17.48 7.11
N LYS A 29 -2.03 -16.46 7.97
CA LYS A 29 -1.38 -16.53 9.30
C LYS A 29 -1.94 -17.66 10.16
N LYS A 30 -3.26 -17.87 10.16
CA LYS A 30 -3.89 -18.99 10.88
C LYS A 30 -3.44 -20.35 10.35
N ILE A 31 -3.17 -20.45 9.04
CA ILE A 31 -2.63 -21.68 8.44
C ILE A 31 -1.18 -21.87 8.88
N GLU A 32 -0.34 -20.82 8.82
CA GLU A 32 1.06 -20.84 9.23
C GLU A 32 1.25 -21.36 10.67
N VAL A 33 0.41 -20.86 11.59
CA VAL A 33 0.41 -21.30 13.01
C VAL A 33 0.20 -22.82 13.14
N ASN A 34 -0.52 -23.44 12.21
CA ASN A 34 -0.85 -24.87 12.23
C ASN A 34 0.06 -25.72 11.32
N LYS A 35 0.67 -25.13 10.28
CA LYS A 35 1.57 -25.78 9.30
C LYS A 35 2.34 -24.72 8.50
N GLU A 36 3.48 -25.08 7.91
CA GLU A 36 4.14 -24.19 6.94
C GLU A 36 3.26 -23.88 5.72
N LEU A 37 3.38 -22.65 5.21
CA LEU A 37 2.70 -22.21 3.98
C LEU A 37 3.32 -22.88 2.76
N ASP A 38 2.49 -23.33 1.83
CA ASP A 38 2.96 -23.80 0.53
C ASP A 38 3.30 -22.63 -0.43
N ASN A 39 3.93 -22.95 -1.56
CA ASN A 39 4.33 -21.95 -2.55
C ASN A 39 3.16 -21.14 -3.15
N ILE A 40 1.95 -21.70 -3.20
CA ILE A 40 0.76 -20.98 -3.68
C ILE A 40 0.35 -19.97 -2.62
N GLN A 41 0.33 -20.38 -1.36
CA GLN A 41 -0.01 -19.56 -0.21
C GLN A 41 1.00 -18.43 0.02
N ILE A 42 2.29 -18.70 -0.13
CA ILE A 42 3.34 -17.68 -0.06
C ILE A 42 3.16 -16.63 -1.16
N ARG A 43 2.85 -17.05 -2.39
CA ARG A 43 2.56 -16.12 -3.49
C ARG A 43 1.29 -15.31 -3.25
N ALA A 44 0.26 -15.91 -2.66
CA ALA A 44 -0.95 -15.19 -2.26
C ALA A 44 -0.62 -14.11 -1.22
N ALA A 45 0.15 -14.44 -0.17
CA ALA A 45 0.58 -13.46 0.83
C ALA A 45 1.38 -12.30 0.22
N ALA A 46 2.35 -12.61 -0.66
CA ALA A 46 3.13 -11.59 -1.35
C ALA A 46 2.26 -10.69 -2.24
N GLY A 47 1.29 -11.27 -2.95
CA GLY A 47 0.31 -10.54 -3.74
C GLY A 47 -0.53 -9.60 -2.88
N SER A 48 -1.08 -10.10 -1.77
CA SER A 48 -1.89 -9.31 -0.85
C SER A 48 -1.10 -8.15 -0.22
N LEU A 49 0.14 -8.37 0.20
CA LEU A 49 1.01 -7.30 0.71
C LEU A 49 1.26 -6.21 -0.34
N HIS A 50 1.50 -6.61 -1.59
CA HIS A 50 1.65 -5.67 -2.70
C HIS A 50 0.36 -4.89 -2.99
N SER A 51 -0.80 -5.56 -3.00
CA SER A 51 -2.11 -4.93 -3.16
C SER A 51 -2.38 -3.90 -2.06
N ILE A 52 -2.12 -4.25 -0.80
CA ILE A 52 -2.29 -3.35 0.35
C ILE A 52 -1.44 -2.10 0.19
N TYR A 53 -0.14 -2.28 -0.11
CA TYR A 53 0.77 -1.15 -0.31
C TYR A 53 0.29 -0.23 -1.44
N ASN A 54 -0.08 -0.79 -2.59
CA ASN A 54 -0.59 -0.02 -3.72
C ASN A 54 -1.89 0.73 -3.37
N GLY A 55 -2.78 0.13 -2.58
CA GLY A 55 -4.00 0.78 -2.10
C GLY A 55 -3.68 2.02 -1.26
N ILE A 56 -2.71 1.92 -0.35
CA ILE A 56 -2.24 3.04 0.46
C ILE A 56 -1.65 4.16 -0.40
N GLU A 57 -0.85 3.82 -1.42
CA GLU A 57 -0.31 4.81 -2.35
C GLU A 57 -1.42 5.57 -3.09
N LYS A 58 -2.44 4.86 -3.57
CA LYS A 58 -3.57 5.49 -4.24
C LYS A 58 -4.37 6.39 -3.32
N ILE A 59 -4.58 6.01 -2.05
CA ILE A 59 -5.24 6.87 -1.06
C ILE A 59 -4.47 8.18 -0.92
N LEU A 60 -3.14 8.13 -0.81
CA LEU A 60 -2.30 9.33 -0.76
C LEU A 60 -2.41 10.16 -2.05
N ILE A 61 -2.36 9.51 -3.23
CA ILE A 61 -2.54 10.18 -4.52
C ILE A 61 -3.89 10.90 -4.61
N PHE A 62 -4.99 10.23 -4.25
CA PHE A 62 -6.32 10.83 -4.25
C PHE A 62 -6.41 12.01 -3.29
N LYS A 63 -5.78 11.92 -2.12
CA LYS A 63 -5.68 13.05 -1.21
C LYS A 63 -4.88 14.21 -1.78
N TYR A 64 -3.75 13.96 -2.44
CA TYR A 64 -3.00 15.03 -3.09
C TYR A 64 -3.79 15.68 -4.23
N GLN A 65 -4.49 14.89 -5.02
CA GLN A 65 -5.35 15.38 -6.09
C GLN A 65 -6.57 16.15 -5.57
N GLU A 66 -7.12 15.78 -4.41
CA GLU A 66 -8.16 16.55 -3.71
C GLU A 66 -7.63 17.94 -3.32
N LEU A 67 -6.36 18.03 -2.93
CA LEU A 67 -5.68 19.25 -2.47
C LEU A 67 -4.96 20.03 -3.59
N ASP A 68 -5.12 19.63 -4.87
CA ASP A 68 -4.44 20.21 -6.02
C ASP A 68 -2.88 20.18 -5.91
N ILE A 69 -2.35 19.17 -5.22
CA ILE A 69 -0.91 18.92 -5.08
C ILE A 69 -0.45 18.00 -6.19
N VAL A 70 0.60 18.41 -6.90
CA VAL A 70 1.24 17.60 -7.94
C VAL A 70 2.44 16.87 -7.35
N ILE A 71 2.42 15.54 -7.39
CA ILE A 71 3.58 14.70 -7.07
C ILE A 71 4.37 14.48 -8.37
N PRO A 72 5.68 14.79 -8.41
CA PRO A 72 6.53 14.50 -9.56
C PRO A 72 6.57 13.00 -9.85
N ASN A 73 6.33 12.61 -11.10
CA ASN A 73 6.38 11.21 -11.54
C ASN A 73 7.79 10.82 -12.01
N ASP A 74 8.77 10.95 -11.11
CA ASP A 74 10.16 10.57 -11.35
C ASP A 74 10.45 9.13 -10.86
N GLU A 75 11.67 8.61 -11.06
CA GLU A 75 12.04 7.25 -10.61
C GLU A 75 11.91 7.04 -9.09
N LYS A 76 11.82 8.13 -8.30
CA LYS A 76 11.70 8.10 -6.84
C LYS A 76 10.30 8.49 -6.38
N TRP A 77 9.31 8.48 -7.28
CA TRP A 77 7.97 8.99 -6.99
C TRP A 77 7.32 8.30 -5.79
N HIS A 78 7.48 6.97 -5.63
CA HIS A 78 6.98 6.22 -4.47
C HIS A 78 7.56 6.76 -3.14
N THR A 79 8.88 6.99 -3.12
CA THR A 79 9.57 7.55 -1.95
C THR A 79 9.15 9.00 -1.68
N ASN A 80 8.99 9.80 -2.73
CA ASN A 80 8.55 11.19 -2.62
C ASN A 80 7.10 11.29 -2.14
N LEU A 81 6.24 10.36 -2.55
CA LEU A 81 4.85 10.24 -2.10
C LEU A 81 4.78 10.14 -0.57
N LEU A 82 5.54 9.22 0.02
CA LEU A 82 5.55 9.02 1.46
C LEU A 82 6.15 10.23 2.22
N ILE A 83 7.24 10.81 1.70
CA ILE A 83 7.87 12.00 2.30
C ILE A 83 6.88 13.16 2.32
N GLU A 84 6.17 13.41 1.22
CA GLU A 84 5.16 14.46 1.16
C GLU A 84 4.00 14.19 2.11
N GLY A 85 3.62 12.92 2.31
CA GLY A 85 2.59 12.52 3.27
C GLY A 85 2.99 12.88 4.68
N LYS A 86 4.23 12.55 5.05
CA LYS A 86 4.81 12.91 6.35
C LYS A 86 4.90 14.43 6.53
N ASN A 87 5.49 15.13 5.57
CA ASN A 87 5.67 16.60 5.63
C ASN A 87 4.36 17.36 5.80
N ARG A 88 3.24 16.79 5.33
CA ARG A 88 1.89 17.36 5.41
C ARG A 88 1.07 16.85 6.60
N ASN A 89 1.66 16.03 7.48
CA ASN A 89 1.00 15.39 8.61
C ASN A 89 -0.21 14.52 8.21
N MET A 90 -0.16 13.93 7.01
CA MET A 90 -1.18 13.00 6.53
C MET A 90 -0.91 11.58 7.00
N ILE A 91 0.38 11.25 7.18
CA ILE A 91 0.87 10.05 7.84
C ILE A 91 1.88 10.46 8.91
N SER A 92 2.06 9.63 9.94
CA SER A 92 3.11 9.85 10.94
C SER A 92 4.48 9.46 10.41
N GLU A 93 5.54 9.85 11.13
CA GLU A 93 6.90 9.43 10.80
C GLU A 93 7.08 7.91 10.95
N GLU A 94 6.48 7.32 11.98
CA GLU A 94 6.50 5.87 12.20
C GLU A 94 5.83 5.14 11.03
N LEU A 95 4.66 5.60 10.59
CA LEU A 95 3.94 5.01 9.46
C LEU A 95 4.73 5.16 8.16
N GLU A 96 5.45 6.28 7.97
CA GLU A 96 6.32 6.46 6.81
C GLU A 96 7.45 5.42 6.76
N ILE A 97 8.07 5.14 7.90
CA ILE A 97 9.13 4.12 8.03
C ILE A 97 8.56 2.73 7.75
N GLU A 98 7.43 2.37 8.35
CA GLU A 98 6.77 1.06 8.13
C GLU A 98 6.40 0.86 6.65
N LEU A 99 5.86 1.88 5.99
CA LEU A 99 5.50 1.82 4.58
C LEU A 99 6.73 1.70 3.67
N ARG A 100 7.89 2.27 4.05
CA ARG A 100 9.14 2.08 3.30
C ARG A 100 9.64 0.65 3.33
N GLU A 101 9.47 -0.04 4.45
CA GLU A 101 9.84 -1.45 4.55
C GLU A 101 8.98 -2.28 3.58
N ILE A 102 7.66 -2.06 3.60
CA ILE A 102 6.71 -2.74 2.70
C ILE A 102 7.00 -2.40 1.23
N MET A 103 7.31 -1.14 0.91
CA MET A 103 7.74 -0.71 -0.44
C MET A 103 8.97 -1.50 -0.92
N GLY A 104 9.94 -1.72 -0.05
CA GLY A 104 11.13 -2.53 -0.34
C GLY A 104 10.78 -3.98 -0.68
N PHE A 105 9.83 -4.57 0.04
CA PHE A 105 9.28 -5.90 -0.25
C PHE A 105 8.45 -5.92 -1.55
N ALA A 106 7.64 -4.91 -1.81
CA ALA A 106 6.83 -4.78 -3.04
C ALA A 106 7.70 -4.58 -4.29
N SER A 107 8.86 -3.93 -4.12
CA SER A 107 9.87 -3.77 -5.17
C SER A 107 10.74 -5.02 -5.35
N PHE A 108 10.57 -6.03 -4.50
CA PHE A 108 11.37 -7.25 -4.49
C PHE A 108 10.98 -8.16 -5.67
N SER A 109 11.62 -7.95 -6.81
CA SER A 109 11.59 -8.89 -7.92
C SER A 109 12.53 -10.08 -7.63
N PRO A 110 12.12 -11.35 -7.88
CA PRO A 110 13.00 -12.53 -7.75
C PRO A 110 14.29 -12.50 -8.60
N ARG A 111 14.50 -11.46 -9.43
CA ARG A 111 15.73 -11.26 -10.23
C ARG A 111 16.91 -10.66 -9.45
N SER A 112 16.75 -10.30 -8.19
CA SER A 112 17.84 -9.74 -7.36
C SER A 112 18.82 -10.79 -6.81
N TYR A 113 18.60 -12.08 -7.07
CA TYR A 113 19.61 -13.14 -6.89
C TYR A 113 19.97 -13.75 -8.25
N ARG A 114 21.05 -13.24 -8.85
CA ARG A 114 21.89 -13.99 -9.79
C ARG A 114 23.34 -13.84 -9.36
#